data_AF-A0A934HD22-F1
#
_entry.id   AF-A0A934HD22-F1
#
_cell.length_a   1.000
_cell.length_b   1.000
_cell.length_c   1.000
_cell.angle_alpha   90.00
_cell.angle_beta   90.00
_cell.angle_gamma   90.00
#
_symmetry.space_group_name_H-M   'P 1'
#
loop_
_entity.id
_entity.type
_entity.pdbx_description
1 polymer ?
#
loop_
_entity_poly.entity_id
_entity_poly.type
_entity_poly.pdbx_seq_one_letter_code
_entity_poly.pdbx_strand_id
1 'polypeptide(L)'
;AVDETLANQIKIGQTVALAEPDPASPGGERLLAVLAVSEKFKYDKILEAEKVFRTTDAEHPGVARVYAQGDVYLAGDIWVFDRPLEVINSFTDIRFTPAETRRLFAERGWRRVVAFQTRNPIHRAHEYLQKVALEVVDGLMLHPLVGETKSDDVAADVRVASYQAILETYYPMDRVLLNVFPAAMRYGGPREAIFHAIARKNYGCSHFIVGRDHAGVGKYYGSYDAHYIFDEFDPRALDITPLFFEHAFFCRKCEAVVTAKTCPHGKDHWVFLSGTQVREMLARGEMLPTEFTRPEVSAVLMKGVQGRNGK
;
A
#
# COMPACT_ATOMS: atom_id res chain seq x y z
N ALA A 1 12.61 -17.53 1.30
CA ALA A 1 12.94 -18.63 2.22
C ALA A 1 12.55 -19.95 1.57
N VAL A 2 13.27 -21.02 1.83
CA VAL A 2 12.98 -22.37 1.34
C VAL A 2 13.00 -23.36 2.50
N ASP A 3 12.36 -24.52 2.34
CA ASP A 3 12.48 -25.61 3.32
C ASP A 3 13.91 -26.19 3.34
N GLU A 4 14.22 -26.93 4.41
CA GLU A 4 15.55 -27.52 4.59
C GLU A 4 15.91 -28.56 3.51
N THR A 5 14.92 -29.25 2.94
CA THR A 5 15.14 -30.27 1.92
C THR A 5 15.69 -29.63 0.65
N LEU A 6 15.03 -28.58 0.16
CA LEU A 6 15.49 -27.82 -1.00
C LEU A 6 16.80 -27.08 -0.70
N ALA A 7 16.93 -26.48 0.48
CA ALA A 7 18.17 -25.82 0.89
C ALA A 7 19.39 -26.75 0.86
N ASN A 8 19.23 -28.02 1.25
CA ASN A 8 20.32 -29.00 1.26
C ASN A 8 20.79 -29.41 -0.15
N GLN A 9 19.94 -29.26 -1.16
CA GLN A 9 20.27 -29.55 -2.56
C GLN A 9 21.04 -28.39 -3.23
N ILE A 10 20.98 -27.18 -2.65
CA ILE A 10 21.59 -25.97 -3.21
C ILE A 10 22.94 -25.69 -2.53
N LYS A 11 24.00 -25.50 -3.32
CA LYS A 11 25.35 -25.17 -2.80
C LYS A 11 25.59 -23.66 -2.84
N ILE A 12 26.38 -23.16 -1.89
CA ILE A 12 26.92 -21.79 -1.99
C ILE A 12 27.81 -21.70 -3.24
N GLY A 13 27.70 -20.60 -3.98
CA GLY A 13 28.30 -20.39 -5.30
C GLY A 13 27.47 -20.92 -6.47
N GLN A 14 26.39 -21.67 -6.19
CA GLN A 14 25.47 -22.13 -7.24
C GLN A 14 24.57 -20.98 -7.71
N THR A 15 24.32 -20.95 -9.01
CA THR A 15 23.24 -20.13 -9.58
C THR A 15 21.95 -20.95 -9.63
N VAL A 16 20.88 -20.43 -9.06
CA VAL A 16 19.56 -21.07 -9.07
C VAL A 16 18.56 -20.24 -9.85
N ALA A 17 17.65 -20.92 -10.55
CA ALA A 17 16.54 -20.29 -11.25
C ALA A 17 15.45 -19.86 -10.26
N LEU A 18 14.90 -18.68 -10.47
CA LEU A 18 13.65 -18.23 -9.86
C LEU A 18 12.60 -18.25 -10.97
N ALA A 19 11.61 -19.13 -10.84
CA ALA A 19 10.61 -19.37 -11.87
C ALA A 19 9.20 -19.43 -11.26
N GLU A 20 8.20 -19.33 -12.11
CA GLU A 20 6.80 -19.55 -11.76
C GLU A 20 6.15 -20.56 -12.73
N PRO A 21 5.03 -21.21 -12.35
CA PRO A 21 4.35 -22.15 -13.24
C PRO A 21 3.96 -21.50 -14.57
N ASP A 22 4.23 -22.18 -15.69
CA ASP A 22 3.85 -21.70 -17.01
C ASP A 22 2.42 -22.15 -17.38
N PRO A 23 1.43 -21.25 -17.50
CA PRO A 23 0.08 -21.61 -17.91
C PRO A 23 0.00 -22.11 -19.37
N ALA A 24 1.00 -21.83 -20.21
CA ALA A 24 1.05 -22.30 -21.59
C ALA A 24 1.61 -23.73 -21.71
N SER A 25 2.26 -24.26 -20.66
CA SER A 25 2.88 -25.58 -20.66
C SER A 25 2.60 -26.28 -19.32
N PRO A 26 1.64 -27.22 -19.24
CA PRO A 26 1.38 -27.97 -18.00
C PRO A 26 2.64 -28.67 -17.48
N GLY A 27 3.06 -28.33 -16.26
CA GLY A 27 4.31 -28.82 -15.66
C GLY A 27 5.59 -28.12 -16.13
N GLY A 28 5.46 -27.13 -17.02
CA GLY A 28 6.52 -26.21 -17.39
C GLY A 28 6.65 -25.04 -16.41
N GLU A 29 7.80 -24.40 -16.44
CA GLU A 29 8.12 -23.25 -15.62
C GLU A 29 8.57 -22.09 -16.50
N ARG A 30 8.12 -20.88 -16.18
CA ARG A 30 8.60 -19.65 -16.80
C ARG A 30 9.66 -19.01 -15.92
N LEU A 31 10.86 -18.87 -16.47
CA LEU A 31 12.01 -18.27 -15.78
C LEU A 31 11.81 -16.76 -15.61
N LEU A 32 11.90 -16.27 -14.37
CA LEU A 32 11.80 -14.85 -14.04
C LEU A 32 13.16 -14.22 -13.80
N ALA A 33 14.02 -14.93 -13.08
CA ALA A 33 15.31 -14.44 -12.63
C ALA A 33 16.27 -15.58 -12.32
N VAL A 34 17.54 -15.24 -12.08
CA VAL A 34 18.50 -16.12 -11.41
C VAL A 34 19.02 -15.48 -10.14
N LEU A 35 19.29 -16.31 -9.14
CA LEU A 35 19.94 -15.95 -7.87
C LEU A 35 21.31 -16.63 -7.81
N ALA A 36 22.39 -15.86 -7.73
CA ALA A 36 23.71 -16.40 -7.44
C ALA A 36 23.87 -16.52 -5.92
N VAL A 37 23.72 -17.72 -5.38
CA VAL A 37 23.66 -17.96 -3.93
C VAL A 37 25.03 -17.72 -3.30
N SER A 38 25.17 -16.64 -2.54
CA SER A 38 26.38 -16.31 -1.77
C SER A 38 26.30 -16.81 -0.33
N GLU A 39 25.11 -16.87 0.25
CA GLU A 39 24.90 -17.29 1.64
C GLU A 39 23.67 -18.17 1.78
N LYS A 40 23.73 -19.06 2.78
CA LYS A 40 22.65 -19.97 3.15
C LYS A 40 22.62 -20.13 4.65
N PHE A 41 21.57 -19.65 5.30
CA PHE A 41 21.50 -19.64 6.77
C PHE A 41 20.08 -19.85 7.29
N LYS A 42 19.99 -20.50 8.45
CA LYS A 42 18.76 -20.54 9.26
C LYS A 42 18.60 -19.22 10.00
N TYR A 43 17.37 -18.82 10.25
CA TYR A 43 17.07 -17.59 10.96
C TYR A 43 16.07 -17.86 12.10
N ASP A 44 16.12 -17.03 13.14
CA ASP A 44 15.18 -17.12 14.25
C ASP A 44 13.87 -16.40 13.85
N LYS A 45 12.86 -17.19 13.51
CA LYS A 45 11.52 -16.71 13.14
C LYS A 45 10.87 -15.87 14.24
N ILE A 46 11.09 -16.21 15.52
CA ILE A 46 10.50 -15.52 16.66
C ILE A 46 11.20 -14.16 16.82
N LEU A 47 12.52 -14.14 16.73
CA LEU A 47 13.29 -12.90 16.78
C LEU A 47 12.94 -11.96 15.62
N GLU A 48 12.82 -12.48 14.39
CA GLU A 48 12.38 -11.69 13.24
C GLU A 48 10.97 -11.13 13.48
N ALA A 49 10.04 -11.96 13.94
CA ALA A 49 8.68 -11.53 14.24
C ALA A 49 8.66 -10.40 15.28
N GLU A 50 9.34 -10.58 16.41
CA GLU A 50 9.44 -9.60 17.48
C GLU A 50 10.06 -8.29 16.99
N LYS A 51 11.20 -8.36 16.30
CA LYS A 51 11.94 -7.17 15.89
C LYS A 51 11.30 -6.43 14.72
N VAL A 52 10.65 -7.13 13.81
CA VAL A 52 10.02 -6.53 12.61
C VAL A 52 8.58 -6.08 12.91
N PHE A 53 7.77 -6.91 13.56
CA PHE A 53 6.35 -6.65 13.79
C PHE A 53 6.01 -6.17 15.20
N ARG A 54 7.00 -6.08 16.10
CA ARG A 54 6.82 -5.70 17.52
C ARG A 54 5.88 -6.65 18.28
N THR A 55 5.65 -7.84 17.74
CA THR A 55 4.82 -8.90 18.31
C THR A 55 5.25 -10.24 17.74
N THR A 56 5.02 -11.31 18.51
CA THR A 56 5.22 -12.71 18.07
C THR A 56 3.88 -13.43 17.89
N ASP A 57 2.76 -12.71 17.98
CA ASP A 57 1.41 -13.22 17.83
C ASP A 57 1.15 -13.68 16.39
N ALA A 58 0.79 -14.96 16.22
CA ALA A 58 0.51 -15.58 14.93
C ALA A 58 -0.75 -15.00 14.25
N GLU A 59 -1.64 -14.34 14.99
CA GLU A 59 -2.80 -13.64 14.39
C GLU A 59 -2.38 -12.35 13.64
N HIS A 60 -1.19 -11.83 13.90
CA HIS A 60 -0.65 -10.73 13.11
C HIS A 60 -0.28 -11.25 11.70
N PRO A 61 -0.84 -10.72 10.59
CA PRO A 61 -0.67 -11.30 9.25
C PRO A 61 0.80 -11.38 8.78
N GLY A 62 1.62 -10.38 9.15
CA GLY A 62 3.06 -10.40 8.89
C GLY A 62 3.81 -11.50 9.64
N VAL A 63 3.40 -11.80 10.89
CA VAL A 63 4.01 -12.85 11.72
C VAL A 63 3.59 -14.21 11.20
N ALA A 64 2.30 -14.40 10.90
CA ALA A 64 1.78 -15.60 10.27
C ALA A 64 2.59 -15.99 9.02
N ARG A 65 2.90 -15.00 8.16
CA ARG A 65 3.71 -15.20 6.96
C ARG A 65 5.15 -15.65 7.29
N VAL A 66 5.80 -15.03 8.27
CA VAL A 66 7.16 -15.43 8.71
C VAL A 66 7.17 -16.84 9.32
N TYR A 67 6.10 -17.24 10.00
CA TYR A 67 5.99 -18.59 10.55
C TYR A 67 5.74 -19.64 9.47
N ALA A 68 4.94 -19.30 8.46
CA ALA A 68 4.58 -20.18 7.35
C ALA A 68 5.70 -20.36 6.29
N GLN A 69 6.62 -19.42 6.14
CA GLN A 69 7.71 -19.53 5.14
C GLN A 69 8.75 -20.59 5.56
N GLY A 70 9.57 -21.07 4.61
CA GLY A 70 10.62 -22.04 4.90
C GLY A 70 11.70 -21.55 5.89
N ASP A 71 12.43 -22.48 6.50
CA ASP A 71 13.34 -22.19 7.62
C ASP A 71 14.75 -21.71 7.21
N VAL A 72 15.04 -21.68 5.91
CA VAL A 72 16.35 -21.29 5.37
C VAL A 72 16.24 -20.10 4.43
N TYR A 73 17.03 -19.06 4.68
CA TYR A 73 17.25 -17.99 3.72
C TYR A 73 18.42 -18.33 2.78
N LEU A 74 18.16 -18.16 1.48
CA LEU A 74 19.17 -18.13 0.43
C LEU A 74 19.39 -16.66 0.09
N ALA A 75 20.63 -16.18 0.22
CA ALA A 75 21.00 -14.81 -0.04
C ALA A 75 22.00 -14.75 -1.20
N GLY A 76 21.97 -13.65 -1.93
CA GLY A 76 22.86 -13.42 -3.06
C GLY A 76 22.29 -12.43 -4.07
N ASP A 77 23.08 -12.15 -5.10
CA ASP A 77 22.70 -11.24 -6.17
C ASP A 77 21.64 -11.85 -7.07
N ILE A 78 20.73 -11.01 -7.55
CA ILE A 78 19.64 -11.41 -8.45
C ILE A 78 19.76 -10.70 -9.80
N TRP A 79 19.50 -11.45 -10.88
CA TRP A 79 19.35 -10.91 -12.23
C TRP A 79 17.96 -11.25 -12.74
N VAL A 80 17.15 -10.22 -12.92
CA VAL A 80 15.74 -10.34 -13.32
C VAL A 80 15.63 -10.15 -14.82
N PHE A 81 15.07 -11.13 -15.52
CA PHE A 81 14.85 -11.11 -16.97
C PHE A 81 13.38 -10.87 -17.31
N ASP A 82 12.46 -11.34 -16.46
CA ASP A 82 11.02 -11.22 -16.63
C ASP A 82 10.33 -11.00 -15.27
N ARG A 83 9.05 -10.62 -15.28
CA ARG A 83 8.25 -10.31 -14.09
C ARG A 83 7.07 -11.26 -13.97
N PRO A 84 6.56 -11.57 -12.77
CA PRO A 84 5.40 -12.46 -12.61
C PRO A 84 4.23 -12.12 -13.56
N LEU A 85 3.55 -13.14 -14.08
CA LEU A 85 2.44 -13.00 -15.04
C LEU A 85 1.36 -12.08 -14.50
N GLU A 86 1.05 -12.19 -13.20
CA GLU A 86 0.12 -11.29 -12.52
C GLU A 86 0.54 -9.83 -12.67
N VAL A 87 1.84 -9.52 -12.56
CA VAL A 87 2.36 -8.16 -12.65
C VAL A 87 2.28 -7.64 -14.09
N ILE A 88 2.59 -8.46 -15.10
CA ILE A 88 2.58 -8.01 -16.50
C ILE A 88 1.16 -7.97 -17.11
N ASN A 89 0.20 -8.73 -16.57
CA ASN A 89 -1.15 -8.81 -17.12
C ASN A 89 -2.17 -7.97 -16.35
N SER A 90 -1.82 -7.42 -15.18
CA SER A 90 -2.75 -6.61 -14.37
C SER A 90 -2.34 -5.15 -14.31
N PHE A 91 -3.33 -4.26 -14.55
CA PHE A 91 -3.22 -2.82 -14.38
C PHE A 91 -2.08 -2.17 -15.18
N THR A 92 -1.78 -2.69 -16.37
CA THR A 92 -0.65 -2.26 -17.23
C THR A 92 -0.62 -0.76 -17.47
N ASP A 93 -1.78 -0.16 -17.72
CA ASP A 93 -1.90 1.26 -18.08
C ASP A 93 -1.57 2.22 -16.92
N ILE A 94 -1.55 1.69 -15.70
CA ILE A 94 -1.25 2.44 -14.47
C ILE A 94 -0.13 1.78 -13.67
N ARG A 95 0.71 0.95 -14.30
CA ARG A 95 1.82 0.27 -13.64
C ARG A 95 3.14 0.78 -14.17
N PHE A 96 3.63 1.82 -13.52
CA PHE A 96 4.93 2.42 -13.84
C PHE A 96 5.99 1.90 -12.89
N THR A 97 7.18 1.67 -13.41
CA THR A 97 8.42 1.42 -12.65
C THR A 97 8.97 2.72 -12.06
N PRO A 98 9.91 2.63 -11.09
CA PRO A 98 10.60 3.81 -10.57
C PRO A 98 11.27 4.69 -11.64
N ALA A 99 11.82 4.08 -12.70
CA ALA A 99 12.46 4.83 -13.78
C ALA A 99 11.43 5.57 -14.64
N GLU A 100 10.28 4.94 -14.92
CA GLU A 100 9.19 5.54 -15.69
C GLU A 100 8.51 6.68 -14.93
N THR A 101 8.23 6.53 -13.63
CA THR A 101 7.64 7.62 -12.84
C THR A 101 8.56 8.84 -12.77
N ARG A 102 9.87 8.63 -12.59
CA ARG A 102 10.86 9.73 -12.63
C ARG A 102 10.87 10.45 -13.97
N ARG A 103 10.79 9.71 -15.08
CA ARG A 103 10.69 10.29 -16.42
C ARG A 103 9.41 11.11 -16.58
N LEU A 104 8.26 10.55 -16.20
CA LEU A 104 6.97 11.24 -16.24
C LEU A 104 6.98 12.53 -15.40
N PHE A 105 7.60 12.50 -14.21
CA PHE A 105 7.71 13.70 -13.38
C PHE A 105 8.56 14.77 -14.05
N ALA A 106 9.70 14.39 -14.66
CA ALA A 106 10.54 15.31 -15.41
C ALA A 106 9.84 15.91 -16.64
N GLU A 107 9.13 15.08 -17.42
CA GLU A 107 8.34 15.50 -18.59
C GLU A 107 7.23 16.49 -18.21
N ARG A 108 6.60 16.30 -17.04
CA ARG A 108 5.58 17.21 -16.49
C ARG A 108 6.18 18.42 -15.77
N GLY A 109 7.50 18.53 -15.66
CA GLY A 109 8.18 19.59 -14.93
C GLY A 109 7.96 19.56 -13.41
N TRP A 110 7.50 18.43 -12.85
CA TRP A 110 7.28 18.27 -11.41
C TRP A 110 8.62 18.08 -10.69
N ARG A 111 8.91 18.98 -9.74
CA ARG A 111 10.13 18.90 -8.91
C ARG A 111 9.83 18.36 -7.52
N ARG A 112 8.67 18.73 -6.98
CA ARG A 112 8.15 18.22 -5.71
C ARG A 112 6.94 17.36 -6.01
N VAL A 113 7.04 16.09 -5.65
CA VAL A 113 5.94 15.13 -5.77
C VAL A 113 5.67 14.51 -4.41
N VAL A 114 4.40 14.47 -4.03
CA VAL A 114 3.93 13.75 -2.84
C VAL A 114 3.32 12.41 -3.23
N ALA A 115 3.66 11.35 -2.50
CA ALA A 115 3.00 10.06 -2.66
C ALA A 115 1.95 9.82 -1.58
N PHE A 116 0.82 9.23 -1.99
CA PHE A 116 -0.22 8.72 -1.10
C PHE A 116 -0.33 7.20 -1.23
N GLN A 117 0.02 6.49 -0.16
CA GLN A 117 -0.13 5.04 -0.04
C GLN A 117 -1.55 4.70 0.42
N THR A 118 -2.20 3.71 -0.20
CA THR A 118 -3.47 3.18 0.29
C THR A 118 -3.69 1.72 -0.11
N ARG A 119 -4.53 1.03 0.66
CA ARG A 119 -5.18 -0.25 0.27
C ARG A 119 -6.70 -0.15 0.22
N ASN A 120 -7.24 1.00 0.60
CA ASN A 120 -8.67 1.27 0.74
C ASN A 120 -9.14 2.28 -0.32
N PRO A 121 -10.44 2.31 -0.65
CA PRO A 121 -11.03 3.39 -1.43
C PRO A 121 -10.72 4.79 -0.83
N ILE A 122 -10.67 5.81 -1.68
CA ILE A 122 -10.47 7.20 -1.26
C ILE A 122 -11.82 7.80 -0.88
N HIS A 123 -11.95 8.18 0.39
CA HIS A 123 -13.10 8.87 0.95
C HIS A 123 -12.76 10.35 1.21
N ARG A 124 -13.72 11.14 1.71
CA ARG A 124 -13.56 12.59 1.93
C ARG A 124 -12.37 12.93 2.84
N ALA A 125 -12.11 12.10 3.85
CA ALA A 125 -10.92 12.23 4.71
C ALA A 125 -9.63 12.09 3.90
N HIS A 126 -9.48 11.01 3.11
CA HIS A 126 -8.30 10.80 2.27
C HIS A 126 -8.14 11.90 1.20
N GLU A 127 -9.25 12.36 0.61
CA GLU A 127 -9.27 13.48 -0.35
C GLU A 127 -8.70 14.76 0.28
N TYR A 128 -9.09 15.07 1.52
CA TYR A 128 -8.57 16.24 2.24
C TYR A 128 -7.05 16.15 2.43
N LEU A 129 -6.52 15.01 2.87
CA LEU A 129 -5.07 14.80 3.04
C LEU A 129 -4.31 15.04 1.73
N GLN A 130 -4.81 14.45 0.64
CA GLN A 130 -4.23 14.56 -0.69
C GLN A 130 -4.24 16.00 -1.20
N LYS A 131 -5.35 16.71 -1.05
CA LYS A 131 -5.48 18.10 -1.50
C LYS A 131 -4.61 19.06 -0.69
N VAL A 132 -4.59 18.94 0.65
CA VAL A 132 -3.71 19.76 1.49
C VAL A 132 -2.24 19.54 1.14
N ALA A 133 -1.83 18.30 0.88
CA ALA A 133 -0.46 18.03 0.47
C ALA A 133 -0.14 18.62 -0.92
N LEU A 134 -1.11 18.60 -1.84
CA LEU A 134 -0.94 19.12 -3.19
C LEU A 134 -0.72 20.64 -3.24
N GLU A 135 -1.19 21.40 -2.25
CA GLU A 135 -0.95 22.85 -2.14
C GLU A 135 0.54 23.20 -1.98
N VAL A 136 1.34 22.28 -1.45
CA VAL A 136 2.78 22.51 -1.18
C VAL A 136 3.71 21.76 -2.11
N VAL A 137 3.19 21.05 -3.12
CA VAL A 137 3.98 20.31 -4.10
C VAL A 137 3.45 20.53 -5.53
N ASP A 138 4.14 19.99 -6.53
CA ASP A 138 3.79 20.19 -7.94
C ASP A 138 2.86 19.09 -8.47
N GLY A 139 2.92 17.89 -7.87
CA GLY A 139 2.05 16.78 -8.21
C GLY A 139 1.87 15.74 -7.10
N LEU A 140 0.79 14.97 -7.21
CA LEU A 140 0.41 13.87 -6.32
C LEU A 140 0.49 12.54 -7.08
N MET A 141 1.27 11.59 -6.56
CA MET A 141 1.21 10.20 -6.99
C MET A 141 0.32 9.40 -6.03
N LEU A 142 -0.90 9.09 -6.47
CA LEU A 142 -1.76 8.12 -5.78
C LEU A 142 -1.19 6.73 -6.08
N HIS A 143 -0.64 6.07 -5.06
CA HIS A 143 0.18 4.86 -5.21
C HIS A 143 -0.40 3.66 -4.44
N PRO A 144 -1.60 3.15 -4.80
CA PRO A 144 -2.27 2.07 -4.09
C PRO A 144 -1.57 0.71 -4.22
N LEU A 145 -1.72 -0.13 -3.20
CA LEU A 145 -1.35 -1.55 -3.24
C LEU A 145 -2.37 -2.35 -4.06
N VAL A 146 -1.86 -3.17 -4.99
CA VAL A 146 -2.67 -4.11 -5.80
C VAL A 146 -2.25 -5.57 -5.67
N GLY A 147 -1.31 -5.90 -4.78
CA GLY A 147 -0.95 -7.29 -4.48
C GLY A 147 -1.93 -7.95 -3.49
N GLU A 148 -1.56 -9.13 -2.97
CA GLU A 148 -2.32 -9.82 -1.93
C GLU A 148 -2.63 -8.88 -0.75
N THR A 149 -3.92 -8.61 -0.56
CA THR A 149 -4.46 -7.86 0.59
C THR A 149 -5.26 -8.77 1.51
N LYS A 150 -5.79 -8.23 2.62
CA LYS A 150 -6.57 -9.03 3.56
C LYS A 150 -7.88 -9.50 2.90
N SER A 151 -8.41 -10.64 3.33
CA SER A 151 -9.60 -11.27 2.74
C SER A 151 -10.88 -10.42 2.80
N ASP A 152 -10.94 -9.43 3.69
CA ASP A 152 -12.06 -8.50 3.86
C ASP A 152 -11.90 -7.18 3.07
N ASP A 153 -10.82 -7.01 2.31
CA ASP A 153 -10.61 -5.81 1.51
C ASP A 153 -11.44 -5.82 0.22
N VAL A 154 -11.91 -4.64 -0.20
CA VAL A 154 -12.54 -4.43 -1.51
C VAL A 154 -11.56 -4.88 -2.60
N ALA A 155 -12.00 -5.66 -3.58
CA ALA A 155 -11.09 -6.18 -4.58
C ALA A 155 -10.43 -5.09 -5.45
N ALA A 156 -9.25 -5.44 -5.97
CA ALA A 156 -8.36 -4.51 -6.63
C ALA A 156 -9.00 -3.79 -7.83
N ASP A 157 -9.79 -4.50 -8.66
CA ASP A 157 -10.54 -3.94 -9.79
C ASP A 157 -11.53 -2.84 -9.36
N VAL A 158 -12.31 -3.10 -8.30
CA VAL A 158 -13.27 -2.14 -7.76
C VAL A 158 -12.55 -0.96 -7.09
N ARG A 159 -11.43 -1.22 -6.38
CA ARG A 159 -10.61 -0.15 -5.78
C ARG A 159 -10.04 0.76 -6.85
N VAL A 160 -9.45 0.21 -7.91
CA VAL A 160 -8.87 0.98 -9.02
C VAL A 160 -9.94 1.82 -9.71
N ALA A 161 -11.11 1.24 -10.02
CA ALA A 161 -12.24 1.99 -10.56
C ALA A 161 -12.66 3.15 -9.64
N SER A 162 -12.63 2.95 -8.32
CA SER A 162 -12.96 4.00 -7.35
C SER A 162 -11.91 5.13 -7.32
N TYR A 163 -10.64 4.80 -7.57
CA TYR A 163 -9.55 5.78 -7.67
C TYR A 163 -9.68 6.61 -8.95
N GLN A 164 -9.99 5.97 -10.08
CA GLN A 164 -10.24 6.67 -11.34
C GLN A 164 -11.41 7.64 -11.19
N ALA A 165 -12.55 7.16 -10.66
CA ALA A 165 -13.75 7.99 -10.47
C ALA A 165 -13.49 9.26 -9.65
N ILE A 166 -12.73 9.16 -8.54
CA ILE A 166 -12.43 10.35 -7.73
C ILE A 166 -11.42 11.28 -8.41
N LEU A 167 -10.38 10.73 -9.04
CA LEU A 167 -9.35 11.55 -9.70
C LEU A 167 -9.93 12.33 -10.88
N GLU A 168 -10.67 11.67 -11.76
CA GLU A 168 -11.26 12.27 -12.96
C GLU A 168 -12.28 13.37 -12.64
N THR A 169 -13.01 13.23 -11.53
CA THR A 169 -14.10 14.14 -11.17
C THR A 169 -13.65 15.29 -10.26
N TYR A 170 -12.67 15.07 -9.38
CA TYR A 170 -12.37 15.98 -8.28
C TYR A 170 -10.91 16.46 -8.19
N TYR A 171 -10.05 16.07 -9.14
CA TYR A 171 -8.65 16.49 -9.20
C TYR A 171 -8.28 17.12 -10.54
N PRO A 172 -7.36 18.10 -10.55
CA PRO A 172 -6.73 18.56 -11.78
C PRO A 172 -5.82 17.44 -12.33
N MET A 173 -6.19 16.90 -13.50
CA MET A 173 -5.54 15.71 -14.09
C MET A 173 -4.06 15.92 -14.44
N ASP A 174 -3.65 17.16 -14.68
CA ASP A 174 -2.26 17.57 -14.91
C ASP A 174 -1.42 17.64 -13.61
N ARG A 175 -2.02 17.39 -12.44
CA ARG A 175 -1.38 17.39 -11.12
C ARG A 175 -1.40 16.03 -10.42
N VAL A 176 -1.99 15.01 -11.05
CA VAL A 176 -2.13 13.66 -10.44
C VAL A 176 -1.56 12.56 -11.32
N LEU A 177 -1.04 11.52 -10.68
CA LEU A 177 -0.64 10.27 -11.31
C LEU A 177 -1.19 9.11 -10.48
N LEU A 178 -2.03 8.27 -11.10
CA LEU A 178 -2.38 6.98 -10.54
C LEU A 178 -1.31 5.97 -10.96
N ASN A 179 -0.65 5.36 -9.98
CA ASN A 179 0.32 4.30 -10.22
C ASN A 179 0.05 3.14 -9.26
N VAL A 180 0.08 1.89 -9.69
CA VAL A 180 -0.09 0.75 -8.76
C VAL A 180 1.25 0.32 -8.17
N PHE A 181 1.28 0.01 -6.87
CA PHE A 181 2.47 -0.45 -6.17
C PHE A 181 2.49 -2.00 -6.12
N PRO A 182 3.44 -2.67 -6.81
CA PRO A 182 3.55 -4.13 -6.85
C PRO A 182 4.23 -4.68 -5.58
N ALA A 183 3.62 -4.45 -4.42
CA ALA A 183 4.12 -5.00 -3.17
C ALA A 183 3.02 -5.76 -2.43
N ALA A 184 3.40 -6.80 -1.72
CA ALA A 184 2.56 -7.43 -0.72
C ALA A 184 2.62 -6.62 0.58
N MET A 185 1.49 -6.36 1.20
CA MET A 185 1.49 -5.71 2.51
C MET A 185 2.04 -6.66 3.57
N ARG A 186 2.79 -6.12 4.53
CA ARG A 186 3.33 -6.87 5.68
C ARG A 186 2.56 -6.57 6.97
N TYR A 187 1.76 -5.50 6.98
CA TYR A 187 1.07 -4.96 8.14
C TYR A 187 2.04 -4.57 9.26
N GLY A 188 3.27 -4.18 8.91
CA GLY A 188 4.36 -3.88 9.84
C GLY A 188 4.29 -2.48 10.46
N GLY A 189 3.13 -1.82 10.37
CA GLY A 189 2.86 -0.53 11.00
C GLY A 189 4.02 0.46 10.83
N PRO A 190 4.67 0.89 11.93
CA PRO A 190 5.78 1.84 11.88
C PRO A 190 6.92 1.45 10.94
N ARG A 191 7.42 0.20 11.00
CA ARG A 191 8.54 -0.21 10.14
C ARG A 191 8.15 -0.23 8.67
N GLU A 192 6.91 -0.59 8.38
CA GLU A 192 6.39 -0.57 7.02
C GLU A 192 6.16 0.87 6.52
N ALA A 193 5.93 1.85 7.40
CA ALA A 193 5.92 3.27 7.04
C ALA A 193 7.28 3.74 6.50
N ILE A 194 8.38 3.33 7.14
CA ILE A 194 9.75 3.60 6.65
C ILE A 194 10.01 2.90 5.32
N PHE A 195 9.64 1.61 5.20
CA PHE A 195 9.75 0.88 3.92
C PHE A 195 8.97 1.58 2.80
N HIS A 196 7.75 2.04 3.09
CA HIS A 196 6.96 2.80 2.14
C HIS A 196 7.63 4.11 1.76
N ALA A 197 8.17 4.88 2.71
CA ALA A 197 8.88 6.12 2.40
C ALA A 197 10.08 5.88 1.47
N ILE A 198 10.91 4.86 1.76
CA ILE A 198 12.05 4.47 0.93
C ILE A 198 11.60 4.06 -0.48
N ALA A 199 10.55 3.23 -0.58
CA ALA A 199 9.98 2.86 -1.86
C ALA A 199 9.55 4.12 -2.64
N ARG A 200 8.84 5.05 -2.02
CA ARG A 200 8.32 6.24 -2.68
C ARG A 200 9.44 7.19 -3.10
N LYS A 201 10.51 7.28 -2.31
CA LYS A 201 11.75 7.94 -2.73
C LYS A 201 12.29 7.31 -4.01
N ASN A 202 12.39 5.98 -4.08
CA ASN A 202 12.88 5.29 -5.27
C ASN A 202 12.04 5.61 -6.50
N TYR A 203 10.72 5.72 -6.35
CA TYR A 203 9.78 6.16 -7.40
C TYR A 203 9.87 7.66 -7.77
N GLY A 204 10.74 8.43 -7.11
CA GLY A 204 10.98 9.85 -7.42
C GLY A 204 10.14 10.83 -6.61
N CYS A 205 9.44 10.38 -5.57
CA CYS A 205 8.69 11.27 -4.71
C CYS A 205 9.59 11.96 -3.68
N SER A 206 9.43 13.28 -3.57
CA SER A 206 10.08 14.11 -2.55
C SER A 206 9.37 14.11 -1.20
N HIS A 207 8.06 13.82 -1.19
CA HIS A 207 7.21 13.86 0.00
C HIS A 207 6.39 12.58 0.12
N PHE A 208 6.05 12.19 1.34
CA PHE A 208 5.24 11.00 1.61
C PHE A 208 4.20 11.26 2.70
N ILE A 209 2.92 11.05 2.39
CA ILE A 209 1.84 11.20 3.38
C ILE A 209 1.86 10.00 4.32
N VAL A 210 1.90 10.28 5.62
CA VAL A 210 1.71 9.31 6.68
C VAL A 210 0.53 9.78 7.54
N GLY A 211 -0.50 8.93 7.61
CA GLY A 211 -1.70 9.22 8.39
C GLY A 211 -1.81 8.36 9.65
N ARG A 212 -2.94 8.49 10.34
CA ARG A 212 -3.30 7.65 11.49
C ARG A 212 -3.31 6.16 11.12
N ASP A 213 -2.79 5.32 12.04
CA ASP A 213 -2.71 3.86 11.94
C ASP A 213 -1.99 3.37 10.65
N HIS A 214 -1.05 4.15 10.10
CA HIS A 214 -0.42 3.83 8.81
C HIS A 214 0.21 2.43 8.80
N ALA A 215 -0.16 1.65 7.80
CA ALA A 215 0.22 0.24 7.64
C ALA A 215 -0.08 -0.67 8.85
N GLY A 216 -0.91 -0.23 9.79
CA GLY A 216 -1.29 -1.00 10.96
C GLY A 216 -2.35 -2.06 10.67
N VAL A 217 -2.50 -2.97 11.64
CA VAL A 217 -3.55 -3.98 11.72
C VAL A 217 -3.98 -4.12 13.18
N GLY A 218 -5.28 -4.35 13.41
CA GLY A 218 -5.83 -4.55 14.75
C GLY A 218 -5.45 -3.44 15.73
N LYS A 219 -4.89 -3.83 16.87
CA LYS A 219 -4.40 -2.94 17.93
C LYS A 219 -2.92 -3.16 18.26
N TYR A 220 -2.15 -3.72 17.32
CA TYR A 220 -0.74 -4.05 17.55
C TYR A 220 0.18 -2.82 17.61
N TYR A 221 -0.29 -1.67 17.09
CA TYR A 221 0.48 -0.43 17.03
C TYR A 221 -0.36 0.73 17.57
N GLY A 222 0.30 1.69 18.21
CA GLY A 222 -0.30 2.97 18.55
C GLY A 222 -0.66 3.78 17.31
N SER A 223 -1.68 4.62 17.43
CA SER A 223 -2.27 5.30 16.27
C SER A 223 -1.35 6.24 15.50
N TYR A 224 -0.27 6.69 16.13
CA TYR A 224 0.72 7.57 15.54
C TYR A 224 2.14 7.03 15.66
N ASP A 225 2.32 5.73 16.00
CA ASP A 225 3.65 5.13 16.08
C ASP A 225 4.38 5.18 14.73
N ALA A 226 3.63 5.13 13.63
CA ALA A 226 4.14 5.30 12.28
C ALA A 226 4.61 6.73 11.97
N HIS A 227 4.22 7.73 12.78
CA HIS A 227 4.79 9.07 12.71
C HIS A 227 6.10 9.09 13.49
N TYR A 228 6.07 8.65 14.76
CA TYR A 228 7.20 8.74 15.68
C TYR A 228 8.42 7.95 15.25
N ILE A 229 8.25 6.84 14.52
CA ILE A 229 9.39 6.06 14.03
C ILE A 229 10.31 6.85 13.08
N PHE A 230 9.83 7.90 12.42
CA PHE A 230 10.70 8.74 11.57
C PHE A 230 11.74 9.51 12.40
N ASP A 231 11.45 9.79 13.67
CA ASP A 231 12.38 10.47 14.59
C ASP A 231 13.55 9.56 15.01
N GLU A 232 13.47 8.25 14.75
CA GLU A 232 14.54 7.28 15.01
C GLU A 232 15.65 7.30 13.93
N PHE A 233 15.50 8.08 12.85
CA PHE A 233 16.43 8.13 11.71
C PHE A 233 16.91 9.55 11.41
N ASP A 234 18.13 9.70 10.88
CA ASP A 234 18.56 10.98 10.28
C ASP A 234 17.66 11.27 9.06
N PRO A 235 16.94 12.40 9.02
CA PRO A 235 16.10 12.77 7.88
C PRO A 235 16.85 12.77 6.54
N ARG A 236 18.15 13.07 6.54
CA ARG A 236 19.01 13.05 5.34
C ARG A 236 19.33 11.64 4.87
N ALA A 237 19.29 10.65 5.76
CA ALA A 237 19.45 9.24 5.36
C ALA A 237 18.18 8.72 4.66
N LEU A 238 17.00 9.14 5.13
CA LEU A 238 15.74 8.80 4.48
C LEU A 238 15.57 9.56 3.15
N ASP A 239 16.01 10.82 3.08
CA ASP A 239 15.99 11.67 1.88
C ASP A 239 14.60 11.75 1.22
N ILE A 240 13.57 11.82 2.06
CA ILE A 240 12.17 12.04 1.69
C ILE A 240 11.45 12.71 2.86
N THR A 241 10.65 13.74 2.58
CA THR A 241 9.95 14.49 3.63
C THR A 241 8.61 13.85 3.98
N PRO A 242 8.42 13.29 5.18
CA PRO A 242 7.11 12.81 5.60
C PRO A 242 6.16 13.99 5.86
N LEU A 243 4.90 13.84 5.48
CA LEU A 243 3.81 14.75 5.81
C LEU A 243 2.85 14.04 6.75
N PHE A 244 2.91 14.40 8.04
CA PHE A 244 2.11 13.79 9.10
C PHE A 244 0.73 14.42 9.20
N PHE A 245 -0.30 13.62 8.93
CA PHE A 245 -1.69 14.04 9.07
C PHE A 245 -2.36 13.36 10.26
N GLU A 246 -3.05 14.16 11.07
CA GLU A 246 -3.95 13.63 12.10
C GLU A 246 -5.21 13.04 11.49
N HIS A 247 -6.01 12.37 12.33
CA HIS A 247 -7.31 11.84 11.94
C HIS A 247 -8.21 12.94 11.35
N ALA A 248 -8.49 12.84 10.05
CA ALA A 248 -9.40 13.73 9.34
C ALA A 248 -10.83 13.15 9.32
N PHE A 249 -11.81 14.02 9.49
CA PHE A 249 -13.23 13.69 9.54
C PHE A 249 -14.07 14.86 9.04
N PHE A 250 -15.29 14.59 8.56
CA PHE A 250 -16.23 15.68 8.27
C PHE A 250 -16.91 16.13 9.56
N CYS A 251 -16.89 17.42 9.85
CA CYS A 251 -17.59 18.00 11.00
C CYS A 251 -18.85 18.74 10.54
N ARG A 252 -20.02 18.34 11.05
CA ARG A 252 -21.32 18.94 10.71
C ARG A 252 -21.43 20.42 11.08
N LYS A 253 -20.70 20.88 12.10
CA LYS A 253 -20.69 22.30 12.48
C LYS A 253 -19.74 23.14 11.63
N CYS A 254 -18.61 22.57 11.22
CA CYS A 254 -17.67 23.25 10.33
C CYS A 254 -18.08 23.14 8.86
N GLU A 255 -19.01 22.23 8.55
CA GLU A 255 -19.46 21.89 7.19
C GLU A 255 -18.30 21.53 6.24
N ALA A 256 -17.23 20.97 6.82
CA ALA A 256 -15.98 20.70 6.14
C ALA A 256 -15.28 19.46 6.69
N VAL A 257 -14.38 18.90 5.88
CA VAL A 257 -13.39 17.93 6.35
C VAL A 257 -12.30 18.70 7.09
N VAL A 258 -12.07 18.30 8.34
CA VAL A 258 -11.17 18.96 9.29
C VAL A 258 -10.40 17.89 10.05
N THR A 259 -9.42 18.31 10.87
CA THR A 259 -8.72 17.43 11.81
C THR A 259 -8.92 17.91 13.24
N ALA A 260 -8.45 17.14 14.22
CA ALA A 260 -8.44 17.59 15.61
C ALA A 260 -7.57 18.84 15.85
N LYS A 261 -6.64 19.17 14.94
CA LYS A 261 -5.86 20.41 14.98
C LYS A 261 -6.65 21.66 14.63
N THR A 262 -7.68 21.52 13.79
CA THR A 262 -8.40 22.67 13.19
C THR A 262 -9.87 22.75 13.58
N CYS A 263 -10.37 21.76 14.33
CA CYS A 263 -11.76 21.69 14.77
C CYS A 263 -11.86 21.55 16.29
N PRO A 264 -12.52 22.50 16.99
CA PRO A 264 -12.71 22.42 18.44
C PRO A 264 -13.92 21.56 18.84
N HIS A 265 -14.69 21.06 17.88
CA HIS A 265 -15.95 20.37 18.15
C HIS A 265 -15.74 18.91 18.56
N GLY A 266 -16.52 18.43 19.54
CA GLY A 266 -16.52 17.04 19.97
C GLY A 266 -17.08 16.06 18.93
N LYS A 267 -16.85 14.76 19.21
CA LYS A 267 -17.18 13.64 18.31
C LYS A 267 -18.65 13.56 17.89
N ASP A 268 -19.57 14.12 18.67
CA ASP A 268 -21.00 14.16 18.35
C ASP A 268 -21.32 14.92 17.05
N HIS A 269 -20.40 15.81 16.63
CA HIS A 269 -20.51 16.53 15.37
C HIS A 269 -19.74 15.88 14.22
N TRP A 270 -19.03 14.78 14.45
CA TRP A 270 -18.20 14.14 13.45
C TRP A 270 -19.02 13.11 12.67
N VAL A 271 -18.90 13.13 11.34
CA VAL A 271 -19.44 12.07 10.49
C VAL A 271 -18.38 10.98 10.38
N PHE A 272 -18.65 9.84 11.01
CA PHE A 272 -17.79 8.67 11.01
C PHE A 272 -18.61 7.43 10.72
N LEU A 273 -18.12 6.60 9.80
CA LEU A 273 -18.66 5.28 9.53
C LEU A 273 -17.55 4.25 9.75
N SER A 274 -17.85 3.22 10.53
CA SER A 274 -16.98 2.05 10.63
C SER A 274 -16.97 1.28 9.31
N GLY A 275 -15.91 0.51 9.05
CA GLY A 275 -15.84 -0.35 7.86
C GLY A 275 -17.00 -1.35 7.78
N THR A 276 -17.52 -1.81 8.92
CA THR A 276 -18.71 -2.68 8.97
C THR A 276 -19.96 -1.96 8.48
N GLN A 277 -20.24 -0.76 8.99
CA GLN A 277 -21.38 0.05 8.54
C GLN A 277 -21.31 0.36 7.04
N VAL A 278 -20.12 0.72 6.53
CA VAL A 278 -19.89 0.96 5.11
C VAL A 278 -20.26 -0.27 4.28
N ARG A 279 -19.77 -1.46 4.65
CA ARG A 279 -20.06 -2.71 3.91
C ARG A 279 -21.54 -3.06 3.94
N GLU A 280 -22.19 -2.93 5.10
CA GLU A 280 -23.62 -3.24 5.25
C GLU A 280 -24.50 -2.32 4.39
N MET A 281 -24.22 -1.02 4.37
CA MET A 281 -24.94 -0.06 3.52
C MET A 281 -24.78 -0.41 2.03
N LEU A 282 -23.54 -0.63 1.58
CA LEU A 282 -23.26 -0.98 0.18
C LEU A 282 -23.91 -2.31 -0.22
N ALA A 283 -23.93 -3.30 0.68
CA ALA A 283 -24.59 -4.59 0.44
C ALA A 283 -26.12 -4.46 0.29
N ARG A 284 -26.73 -3.50 1.00
CA ARG A 284 -28.16 -3.15 0.86
C ARG A 284 -28.47 -2.29 -0.37
N GLY A 285 -27.46 -1.90 -1.15
CA GLY A 285 -27.66 -0.98 -2.29
C GLY A 285 -27.90 0.46 -1.86
N GLU A 286 -27.44 0.84 -0.67
CA GLU A 286 -27.53 2.21 -0.17
C GLU A 286 -26.26 2.98 -0.52
N MET A 287 -26.45 4.21 -1.02
CA MET A 287 -25.35 5.15 -1.21
C MET A 287 -24.81 5.60 0.14
N LEU A 288 -23.49 5.74 0.23
CA LEU A 288 -22.81 6.28 1.40
C LEU A 288 -23.04 7.80 1.48
N PRO A 289 -23.09 8.39 2.69
CA PRO A 289 -23.26 9.83 2.86
C PRO A 289 -22.20 10.65 2.12
N THR A 290 -22.60 11.76 1.53
CA THR A 290 -21.70 12.63 0.73
C THR A 290 -20.58 13.28 1.56
N GLU A 291 -20.85 13.46 2.85
CA GLU A 291 -19.94 13.93 3.88
C GLU A 291 -18.83 12.90 4.15
N PHE A 292 -19.11 11.61 3.93
CA PHE A 292 -18.16 10.52 4.09
C PHE A 292 -17.41 10.22 2.78
N THR A 293 -18.11 10.10 1.65
CA THR A 293 -17.50 9.75 0.37
C THR A 293 -18.20 10.43 -0.80
N ARG A 294 -17.48 10.63 -1.90
CA ARG A 294 -18.07 11.20 -3.12
C ARG A 294 -19.11 10.23 -3.73
N PRO A 295 -20.22 10.73 -4.30
CA PRO A 295 -21.26 9.89 -4.89
C PRO A 295 -20.74 8.91 -5.94
N GLU A 296 -19.85 9.34 -6.82
CA GLU A 296 -19.27 8.53 -7.90
C GLU A 296 -18.46 7.36 -7.33
N VAL A 297 -17.69 7.63 -6.27
CA VAL A 297 -16.97 6.59 -5.52
C VAL A 297 -17.96 5.63 -4.87
N SER A 298 -19.01 6.14 -4.20
CA SER A 298 -20.03 5.29 -3.58
C SER A 298 -20.72 4.38 -4.59
N ALA A 299 -21.06 4.89 -5.77
CA ALA A 299 -21.71 4.13 -6.83
C ALA A 299 -20.82 2.99 -7.34
N VAL A 300 -19.53 3.26 -7.55
CA VAL A 300 -18.54 2.23 -7.95
C VAL A 300 -18.43 1.14 -6.88
N LEU A 301 -18.30 1.53 -5.61
CA LEU A 301 -18.19 0.57 -4.51
C LEU A 301 -19.45 -0.29 -4.36
N MET A 302 -20.64 0.33 -4.45
CA MET A 302 -21.93 -0.34 -4.34
C MET A 302 -22.10 -1.38 -5.45
N LYS A 303 -21.83 -0.98 -6.70
CA LYS A 303 -21.87 -1.89 -7.86
C LYS A 303 -20.89 -3.05 -7.69
N GLY A 304 -19.70 -2.79 -7.17
CA GLY A 304 -18.68 -3.81 -6.90
C GLY A 304 -19.10 -4.84 -5.85
N VAL A 305 -19.79 -4.39 -4.79
CA VAL A 305 -20.32 -5.28 -3.73
C VAL A 305 -21.51 -6.09 -4.24
N GLN A 306 -22.50 -5.44 -4.88
CA GLN A 306 -23.71 -6.12 -5.34
C GLN A 306 -23.47 -7.08 -6.50
N GLY A 307 -22.61 -6.73 -7.45
CA GLY A 307 -22.28 -7.58 -8.61
C GLY A 307 -21.60 -8.91 -8.24
N ARG A 308 -21.16 -9.06 -6.99
CA ARG A 308 -20.55 -10.28 -6.47
C ARG A 308 -21.47 -11.12 -5.60
N ASN A 309 -22.45 -10.48 -4.94
CA ASN A 309 -23.49 -11.20 -4.20
C ASN A 309 -24.53 -11.85 -5.14
N GLY A 310 -24.55 -11.46 -6.42
CA GLY A 310 -25.40 -12.05 -7.46
C GLY A 310 -24.72 -13.13 -8.31
N LYS A 311 -23.49 -13.54 -7.98
CA LYS A 311 -22.80 -14.72 -8.54
C LYS A 311 -22.74 -15.81 -7.48
#